data_AF-A0A367JDB4-F1
#
_entry.id   AF-A0A367JDB4-F1
#
_cell.length_a   1.000
_cell.length_b   1.000
_cell.length_c   1.000
_cell.angle_alpha   90.00
_cell.angle_beta   90.00
_cell.angle_gamma   90.00
#
_symmetry.space_group_name_H-M   'P 1'
#
loop_
_entity.id
_entity.type
_entity.pdbx_description
1 polymer ?
#
loop_
_entity_poly.entity_id
_entity_poly.type
_entity_poly.pdbx_seq_one_letter_code
_entity_poly.pdbx_strand_id
1 'polypeptide(L)'
;NKKYKVAKAAKEAGIGLKAAYKFNDQWRKYEGTILPDYKPASETKRKENNIKLTEEHSQYLNEFVEKYLTCIVKDATKPLCETLRGLTIDKSTLYRHIAEKLEFTLARTQARFVNRNSDDTLKQRRQFVEYIDAMNDKTF
;
A
#
# COMPACT_ATOMS: atom_id res chain seq x y z
N ASN A 1 4.77 45.27 -29.07
CA ASN A 1 5.05 44.53 -27.82
C ASN A 1 5.84 45.39 -26.84
N LYS A 2 5.17 45.94 -25.80
CA LYS A 2 5.84 46.70 -24.72
C LYS A 2 6.79 45.75 -23.97
N LYS A 3 8.11 45.96 -24.05
CA LYS A 3 9.09 45.29 -23.19
C LYS A 3 8.92 45.82 -21.76
N TYR A 4 8.08 45.16 -20.95
CA TYR A 4 8.04 45.45 -19.52
C TYR A 4 9.35 45.00 -18.88
N LYS A 5 9.98 45.87 -18.07
CA LYS A 5 11.07 45.44 -17.19
C LYS A 5 10.50 44.40 -16.21
N VAL A 6 11.20 43.28 -16.01
CA VAL A 6 10.79 42.15 -15.15
C VAL A 6 10.32 42.63 -13.77
N ALA A 7 10.99 43.63 -13.19
CA ALA A 7 10.61 44.23 -11.91
C ALA A 7 9.22 44.88 -11.91
N LYS A 8 8.82 45.54 -13.01
CA LYS A 8 7.49 46.16 -13.13
C LYS A 8 6.40 45.10 -13.25
N ALA A 9 6.65 44.07 -14.07
CA ALA A 9 5.74 42.93 -14.20
C ALA A 9 5.60 42.15 -12.89
N ALA A 10 6.69 41.98 -12.13
CA ALA A 10 6.66 41.34 -10.82
C ALA A 10 5.75 42.08 -9.82
N LYS A 11 5.84 43.42 -9.82
CA LYS A 11 5.02 44.28 -8.95
C LYS A 11 3.54 44.23 -9.33
N GLU A 12 3.22 44.25 -10.63
CA GLU A 12 1.83 44.15 -11.12
C GLU A 12 1.22 42.76 -10.85
N ALA A 13 2.01 41.69 -10.93
CA ALA A 13 1.57 40.32 -10.68
C ALA A 13 1.62 39.89 -9.20
N GLY A 14 2.11 40.75 -8.29
CA GLY A 14 2.20 40.43 -6.86
C GLY A 14 3.20 39.31 -6.52
N ILE A 15 4.17 39.05 -7.40
CA ILE A 15 5.18 38.00 -7.19
C ILE A 15 6.52 38.59 -6.75
N GLY A 16 7.27 37.83 -5.94
CA GLY A 16 8.62 38.23 -5.54
C GLY A 16 9.56 38.38 -6.74
N LEU A 17 10.43 39.40 -6.70
CA LEU A 17 11.39 39.72 -7.76
C LEU A 17 12.25 38.51 -8.18
N LYS A 18 12.72 37.71 -7.21
CA LYS A 18 13.54 36.51 -7.46
C LYS A 18 12.76 35.43 -8.23
N ALA A 19 11.47 35.26 -7.92
CA ALA A 19 10.60 34.32 -8.64
C ALA A 19 10.32 34.83 -10.06
N ALA A 20 10.07 36.13 -10.24
CA ALA A 20 9.85 36.72 -11.56
C ALA A 20 11.06 36.54 -12.50
N TYR A 21 12.28 36.74 -12.01
CA TYR A 21 13.50 36.49 -12.79
C TYR A 21 13.67 35.00 -13.13
N LYS A 22 13.43 34.10 -12.16
CA LYS A 22 13.49 32.65 -12.38
C LYS A 22 12.47 32.19 -13.44
N PHE A 23 11.24 32.70 -13.39
CA PHE A 23 10.20 32.37 -14.35
C PHE A 23 10.51 32.90 -15.75
N ASN A 24 11.04 34.12 -15.85
CA ASN A 24 11.46 34.69 -17.13
C ASN A 24 12.64 33.93 -17.75
N ASP A 25 13.58 33.43 -16.94
CA ASP A 25 14.69 32.60 -17.40
C ASP A 25 14.21 31.22 -17.89
N GLN A 26 13.32 30.57 -17.12
CA GLN A 26 12.69 29.31 -17.52
C GLN A 26 11.84 29.46 -18.79
N TRP A 27 11.07 30.54 -18.91
CA TRP A 27 10.29 30.86 -20.10
C TRP A 27 11.18 31.03 -21.33
N ARG A 28 12.29 31.74 -21.20
CA ARG A 28 13.27 31.92 -22.30
C ARG A 28 13.94 30.62 -22.71
N LYS A 29 14.22 29.75 -21.75
CA LYS A 29 14.91 28.47 -21.99
C LYS A 29 14.01 27.43 -22.66
N TYR A 30 12.72 27.42 -22.35
CA TYR A 30 11.77 26.40 -22.82
C TYR A 30 10.66 26.96 -23.71
N GLU A 31 10.79 28.22 -24.15
CA GLU A 31 9.81 28.96 -24.98
C GLU A 31 8.37 28.93 -24.42
N GLY A 32 8.24 28.86 -23.10
CA GLY A 32 6.93 28.79 -22.44
C GLY A 32 6.24 27.43 -22.49
N THR A 33 6.92 26.40 -23.00
CA THR A 33 6.39 25.02 -23.09
C THR A 33 6.33 24.34 -21.72
N ILE A 34 7.09 24.83 -20.74
CA ILE A 34 7.23 24.21 -19.41
C ILE A 34 6.90 25.26 -18.35
N LEU A 35 5.99 24.89 -17.45
CA LEU A 35 5.65 25.70 -16.29
C LEU A 35 6.87 25.90 -15.38
N PRO A 36 6.98 27.06 -14.73
CA PRO A 36 8.04 27.29 -13.78
C PRO A 36 7.99 26.25 -12.65
N ASP A 37 9.16 25.76 -12.25
CA ASP A 37 9.38 24.63 -11.33
C ASP A 37 9.06 23.21 -11.84
N TYR A 38 8.54 23.08 -13.05
CA TYR A 38 8.39 21.79 -13.71
C TYR A 38 9.61 21.47 -14.57
N LYS A 39 9.90 20.17 -14.70
CA LYS A 39 10.91 19.65 -15.63
C LYS A 39 10.23 19.04 -16.85
N PRO A 40 10.89 19.00 -18.02
CA PRO A 40 10.38 18.23 -19.14
C PRO A 40 10.11 16.78 -18.69
N ALA A 41 9.03 16.18 -19.21
CA ALA A 41 8.71 14.79 -18.91
C ALA A 41 9.85 13.82 -19.29
N SER A 42 10.67 14.18 -20.29
CA SER A 42 11.87 13.46 -20.70
C SER A 42 13.04 13.54 -19.71
N GLU A 43 13.15 14.62 -18.94
CA GLU A 43 14.20 14.81 -17.91
C GLU A 43 13.77 14.33 -16.53
N THR A 44 12.48 14.07 -16.35
CA THR A 44 11.95 13.53 -15.10
C THR A 44 12.28 12.04 -15.03
N LYS A 45 13.33 11.70 -14.29
CA LYS A 45 13.64 10.29 -13.98
C LYS A 45 12.39 9.66 -13.37
N ARG A 46 11.80 8.68 -14.08
CA ARG A 46 10.76 7.83 -13.50
C ARG A 46 11.39 7.17 -12.28
N LYS A 47 10.71 7.24 -11.13
CA LYS A 47 11.18 6.59 -9.90
C LYS A 47 11.26 5.08 -10.19
N GLU A 48 12.47 4.56 -10.37
CA GLU A 48 12.73 3.17 -10.82
C GLU A 48 12.42 2.11 -9.76
N ASN A 49 12.02 2.50 -8.56
CA ASN A 49 11.88 1.59 -7.42
C ASN A 49 10.60 0.73 -7.46
N ASN A 50 9.98 0.54 -8.62
CA ASN A 50 8.88 -0.41 -8.77
C ASN A 50 9.47 -1.81 -9.02
N ILE A 51 10.03 -2.41 -7.97
CA ILE A 51 10.32 -3.85 -7.98
C ILE A 51 8.98 -4.55 -8.16
N LYS A 52 8.77 -5.12 -9.34
CA LYS A 52 7.54 -5.86 -9.65
C LYS A 52 7.67 -7.26 -9.04
N LEU A 53 6.66 -7.66 -8.28
CA LEU A 53 6.50 -9.06 -7.91
C LEU A 53 6.18 -9.84 -9.19
N THR A 54 6.95 -10.90 -9.45
CA THR A 54 6.76 -11.81 -10.59
C THR A 54 5.70 -12.85 -10.26
N GLU A 55 5.33 -13.66 -11.25
CA GLU A 55 4.37 -14.76 -11.05
C GLU A 55 4.86 -15.81 -10.04
N GLU A 56 6.17 -16.11 -10.05
CA GLU A 56 6.80 -17.00 -9.06
C GLU A 56 6.58 -16.50 -7.63
N HIS A 57 6.64 -15.19 -7.42
CA HIS A 57 6.41 -14.59 -6.10
C HIS A 57 4.93 -14.67 -5.71
N SER A 58 4.02 -14.48 -6.67
CA SER A 58 2.58 -14.64 -6.46
C SER A 58 2.23 -16.06 -6.03
N GLN A 59 2.80 -17.06 -6.71
CA GLN A 59 2.53 -18.47 -6.41
C GLN A 59 3.04 -18.86 -5.01
N TYR A 60 4.26 -18.42 -4.66
CA TYR A 60 4.78 -18.62 -3.30
C TYR A 60 3.86 -18.02 -2.23
N LEU A 61 3.34 -16.80 -2.48
CA LEU A 61 2.47 -16.12 -1.53
C LEU A 61 1.11 -16.80 -1.39
N ASN A 62 0.55 -17.35 -2.48
CA ASN A 62 -0.67 -18.16 -2.41
C ASN A 62 -0.47 -19.38 -1.51
N GLU A 63 0.57 -20.18 -1.76
CA GLU A 63 0.87 -21.36 -0.97
C GLU A 63 1.15 -21.02 0.50
N PHE A 64 1.82 -19.88 0.74
CA PHE A 64 2.10 -19.42 2.10
C PHE A 64 0.83 -19.01 2.86
N VAL A 65 -0.07 -18.27 2.22
CA VAL A 65 -1.32 -17.80 2.83
C VAL A 65 -2.28 -18.97 3.07
N GLU A 66 -2.36 -19.94 2.15
CA GLU A 66 -3.15 -21.16 2.34
C GLU A 66 -2.64 -21.99 3.54
N LYS A 67 -1.32 -22.13 3.66
CA LYS A 67 -0.71 -22.88 4.77
C LYS A 67 -0.85 -22.17 6.12
N TYR A 68 -0.81 -20.83 6.13
CA TYR A 68 -0.82 -20.02 7.34
C TYR A 68 -1.90 -18.94 7.30
N LEU A 69 -3.16 -19.33 7.43
CA LEU A 69 -4.34 -18.45 7.42
C LEU A 69 -4.31 -17.31 8.47
N THR A 70 -3.51 -17.45 9.52
CA THR A 70 -3.37 -16.44 10.60
C THR A 70 -2.08 -15.63 10.51
N CYS A 71 -1.30 -15.80 9.44
CA CYS A 71 -0.04 -15.07 9.29
C CYS A 71 -0.26 -13.57 9.12
N ILE A 72 0.66 -12.78 9.63
CA ILE A 72 0.74 -11.35 9.32
C ILE A 72 1.68 -11.13 8.15
N VAL A 73 1.51 -10.04 7.41
CA VAL A 73 2.36 -9.67 6.24
C VAL A 73 3.86 -9.73 6.59
N LYS A 74 4.21 -9.34 7.81
CA LYS A 74 5.60 -9.39 8.31
C LYS A 74 6.19 -10.80 8.30
N ASP A 75 5.37 -11.80 8.57
CA ASP A 75 5.78 -13.21 8.63
C ASP A 75 6.03 -13.78 7.24
N ALA A 76 5.29 -13.31 6.22
CA ALA A 76 5.52 -13.67 4.82
C ALA A 76 6.72 -12.93 4.20
N THR A 77 7.09 -11.76 4.71
CA THR A 77 8.12 -10.90 4.09
C THR A 77 9.51 -11.54 4.14
N LYS A 78 9.92 -12.08 5.30
CA LYS A 78 11.27 -12.68 5.46
C LYS A 78 11.43 -13.95 4.62
N PRO A 79 10.54 -14.96 4.71
CA PRO A 79 10.65 -16.18 3.92
C PRO A 79 10.63 -15.92 2.42
N LEU A 80 9.84 -14.94 1.95
CA LEU A 80 9.82 -14.56 0.53
C LEU A 80 11.18 -14.03 0.07
N CYS A 81 11.82 -13.13 0.83
CA CYS A 81 13.13 -12.58 0.47
C CYS A 81 14.28 -13.60 0.60
N GLU A 82 14.15 -14.55 1.53
CA GLU A 82 15.12 -15.65 1.72
C GLU A 82 15.02 -16.70 0.61
N THR A 83 13.79 -17.05 0.20
CA THR A 83 13.52 -18.02 -0.85
C THR A 83 13.95 -17.50 -2.22
N LEU A 84 13.77 -16.20 -2.46
CA LEU A 84 14.05 -15.54 -3.73
C LEU A 84 15.21 -14.55 -3.56
N ARG A 85 16.44 -15.07 -3.61
CA ARG A 85 17.66 -14.28 -3.38
C ARG A 85 17.69 -13.06 -4.31
N GLY A 86 17.90 -11.88 -3.73
CA GLY A 86 17.97 -10.60 -4.46
C GLY A 86 16.67 -9.79 -4.42
N LEU A 87 15.58 -10.34 -3.87
CA LEU A 87 14.35 -9.61 -3.65
C LEU A 87 14.44 -8.78 -2.36
N THR A 88 14.34 -7.46 -2.49
CA THR A 88 14.16 -6.54 -1.34
C THR A 88 12.81 -5.86 -1.49
N ILE A 89 11.83 -6.27 -0.71
CA ILE A 89 10.46 -5.75 -0.77
C ILE A 89 10.04 -5.17 0.57
N ASP A 90 9.39 -4.02 0.51
CA ASP A 90 8.75 -3.42 1.68
C ASP A 90 7.39 -4.09 1.97
N LYS A 91 7.01 -4.07 3.25
CA LYS A 91 5.75 -4.67 3.73
C LYS A 91 4.52 -4.03 3.08
N SER A 92 4.55 -2.72 2.78
CA SER A 92 3.43 -2.05 2.12
C SER A 92 3.23 -2.53 0.69
N THR A 93 4.33 -2.73 -0.04
CA THR A 93 4.31 -3.30 -1.40
C THR A 93 3.78 -4.72 -1.38
N LEU A 94 4.23 -5.53 -0.41
CA LEU A 94 3.76 -6.90 -0.26
C LEU A 94 2.27 -6.95 0.09
N TYR A 95 1.84 -6.15 1.07
CA TYR A 95 0.41 -6.02 1.45
C TYR A 95 -0.44 -5.67 0.24
N ARG A 96 -0.03 -4.68 -0.54
CA ARG A 96 -0.77 -4.24 -1.72
C ARG A 96 -0.85 -5.34 -2.76
N HIS A 97 0.22 -6.10 -2.99
CA HIS A 97 0.19 -7.24 -3.92
C HIS A 97 -0.74 -8.35 -3.45
N ILE A 98 -0.69 -8.70 -2.16
CA ILE A 98 -1.60 -9.69 -1.58
C ILE A 98 -3.07 -9.24 -1.73
N ALA A 99 -3.36 -7.96 -1.45
CA ALA A 99 -4.72 -7.44 -1.48
C ALA A 99 -5.26 -7.19 -2.90
N GLU A 100 -4.46 -6.57 -3.78
CA GLU A 100 -4.92 -6.14 -5.11
C GLU A 100 -4.66 -7.19 -6.20
N LYS A 101 -3.58 -7.96 -6.10
CA LYS A 101 -3.18 -8.93 -7.12
C LYS A 101 -3.62 -10.35 -6.83
N LEU A 102 -3.54 -10.77 -5.57
CA LEU A 102 -4.00 -12.09 -5.12
C LEU A 102 -5.43 -12.07 -4.57
N GLU A 103 -6.05 -10.88 -4.49
CA GLU A 103 -7.44 -10.68 -4.06
C GLU A 103 -7.74 -11.20 -2.64
N PHE A 104 -6.72 -11.31 -1.78
CA PHE A 104 -6.92 -11.70 -0.39
C PHE A 104 -7.34 -10.52 0.49
N THR A 105 -8.29 -10.78 1.39
CA THR A 105 -8.66 -9.82 2.44
C THR A 105 -7.97 -10.16 3.75
N LEU A 106 -7.08 -9.28 4.21
CA LEU A 106 -6.46 -9.40 5.52
C LEU A 106 -7.34 -8.76 6.58
N ALA A 107 -8.08 -9.59 7.31
CA ALA A 107 -8.93 -9.16 8.41
C ALA A 107 -8.14 -8.98 9.72
N ARG A 108 -8.54 -8.00 10.53
CA ARG A 108 -7.97 -7.82 11.87
C ARG A 108 -8.38 -8.98 12.77
N THR A 109 -7.40 -9.73 13.28
CA THR A 109 -7.65 -10.80 14.24
C THR A 109 -8.10 -10.23 15.59
N GLN A 110 -9.13 -10.83 16.18
CA GLN A 110 -9.56 -10.52 17.55
C GLN A 110 -8.79 -11.39 18.55
N ALA A 111 -8.27 -10.77 19.60
CA ALA A 111 -7.70 -11.52 20.71
C ALA A 111 -8.77 -12.40 21.35
N ARG A 112 -8.45 -13.69 21.55
CA ARG A 112 -9.28 -14.63 22.28
C ARG A 112 -8.49 -15.12 23.50
N PHE A 113 -9.17 -15.25 24.64
CA PHE A 113 -8.55 -15.81 25.84
C PHE A 113 -8.19 -17.27 25.58
N VAL A 114 -6.95 -17.67 25.93
CA VAL A 114 -6.46 -19.05 25.75
C VAL A 114 -7.37 -20.06 26.43
N ASN A 115 -7.90 -19.72 27.61
CA ASN A 115 -8.82 -20.57 28.37
C ASN A 115 -10.11 -20.91 27.58
N ARG A 116 -10.51 -20.10 26.59
CA ARG A 116 -11.66 -20.40 25.72
C ARG A 116 -11.46 -21.67 24.89
N ASN A 117 -10.21 -22.03 24.60
CA ASN A 117 -9.84 -23.19 23.81
C ASN A 117 -9.40 -24.39 24.69
N SER A 118 -9.56 -24.32 26.02
CA SER A 118 -9.36 -25.50 26.86
C SER A 118 -10.38 -26.58 26.49
N ASP A 119 -9.98 -27.85 26.53
CA ASP A 119 -10.88 -28.97 26.22
C ASP A 119 -12.16 -28.96 27.07
N ASP A 120 -12.04 -28.59 28.34
CA ASP A 120 -13.18 -28.49 29.26
C ASP A 120 -14.19 -27.43 28.80
N THR A 121 -13.74 -26.19 28.59
CA THR A 121 -14.57 -25.10 28.06
C THR A 121 -15.19 -25.45 26.69
N LEU A 122 -14.47 -26.14 25.80
CA LEU A 122 -15.01 -26.58 24.51
C LEU A 122 -16.10 -27.65 24.67
N LYS A 123 -15.95 -28.56 25.64
CA LYS A 123 -16.94 -29.60 25.95
C LYS A 123 -18.20 -28.99 26.56
N GLN A 124 -18.06 -28.10 27.53
CA GLN A 124 -19.19 -27.40 28.15
C GLN A 124 -20.01 -26.61 27.12
N ARG A 125 -19.34 -25.94 26.18
CA ARG A 125 -20.01 -25.21 25.11
C ARG A 125 -20.77 -26.11 24.14
N ARG A 126 -20.22 -27.29 23.81
CA ARG A 126 -20.92 -28.28 22.99
C ARG A 126 -22.18 -28.79 23.68
N GLN A 127 -22.07 -29.20 24.94
CA GLN A 127 -23.19 -29.68 25.74
C GLN A 127 -24.30 -28.64 25.87
N PHE A 128 -23.94 -27.36 26.03
CA PHE A 128 -24.92 -26.27 26.10
C PHE A 128 -25.69 -26.11 24.79
N VAL A 129 -25.03 -26.17 23.64
CA VAL A 129 -25.71 -26.08 22.32
C VAL A 129 -26.63 -27.27 22.12
N GLU A 130 -26.16 -28.49 22.38
CA GLU A 130 -26.97 -29.71 22.29
C GLU A 130 -28.22 -29.67 23.19
N TYR A 131 -28.10 -29.08 24.39
CA TYR A 131 -29.22 -28.88 25.29
C TYR A 131 -30.26 -27.90 24.73
N ILE A 132 -29.83 -26.77 24.16
CA ILE A 132 -30.72 -25.78 23.55
C ILE A 132 -31.45 -26.38 22.33
N ASP A 133 -30.72 -27.10 21.47
CA ASP A 133 -31.32 -27.76 20.30
C ASP A 133 -32.35 -28.81 20.74
N ALA A 134 -32.03 -29.63 21.74
CA ALA A 134 -32.95 -30.63 22.29
C ALA A 134 -34.18 -30.01 23.01
N MET A 135 -34.06 -28.79 23.53
CA MET A 135 -35.22 -28.05 24.06
C MET A 135 -36.08 -27.49 22.94
N ASN A 136 -35.46 -26.92 21.90
CA ASN A 136 -36.17 -26.36 20.76
C ASN A 136 -36.96 -27.44 20.00
N ASP A 137 -36.38 -28.63 19.81
CA ASP A 137 -37.04 -29.78 19.18
C ASP A 137 -38.24 -30.33 19.98
N LYS A 138 -38.30 -30.07 21.30
CA LYS A 138 -39.42 -30.49 22.16
C LYS A 138 -40.55 -29.47 22.24
N THR A 139 -40.31 -28.25 21.75
CA THR A 139 -41.27 -27.14 21.76
C THR A 139 -42.04 -26.96 20.44
N PHE A 140 -41.82 -27.83 19.45
CA PHE A 140 -42.60 -27.93 18.21
C PHE A 140 -43.50 -29.17 18.18
#